data_AF-A0A845E0I5-F1
#
_entry.id   AF-A0A845E0I5-F1
#
_cell.length_a   1.000
_cell.length_b   1.000
_cell.length_c   1.000
_cell.angle_alpha   90.00
_cell.angle_beta   90.00
_cell.angle_gamma   90.00
#
_symmetry.space_group_name_H-M   'P 1'
#
loop_
_entity.id
_entity.type
_entity.pdbx_description
1 polymer ?
#
loop_
_entity_poly.entity_id
_entity_poly.type
_entity_poly.pdbx_seq_one_letter_code
_entity_poly.pdbx_strand_id
1 'polypeptide(L)'
;MRKWKLVGSLLVLSGPVLILSGIQNTFLVLSLMMPGVLFLMLNALIEKKETSLRCRIGLHTYERVRWKEDGPGEIIECKRCEKRKEVMRGF
;
A
#
# COMPACT_ATOMS: atom_id res chain seq x y z
N MET A 1 0.63 -4.26 -10.84
CA MET A 1 0.99 -4.69 -9.47
C MET A 1 0.41 -6.05 -9.05
N ARG A 2 -0.62 -6.61 -9.72
CA ARG A 2 -1.17 -7.96 -9.43
C ARG A 2 -0.13 -9.10 -9.43
N LYS A 3 0.85 -9.07 -10.34
CA LYS A 3 1.96 -10.05 -10.39
C LYS A 3 2.84 -10.01 -9.13
N TRP A 4 3.09 -8.82 -8.59
CA TRP A 4 3.93 -8.61 -7.40
C TRP A 4 3.23 -9.07 -6.11
N LYS A 5 1.91 -8.92 -6.03
CA LYS A 5 1.10 -9.50 -4.95
C LYS A 5 1.17 -11.02 -4.93
N LEU A 6 1.09 -11.68 -6.09
CA LEU A 6 1.22 -13.14 -6.18
C LEU A 6 2.59 -13.62 -5.69
N VAL A 7 3.66 -12.95 -6.10
CA VAL A 7 5.02 -13.26 -5.65
C VAL A 7 5.17 -13.06 -4.14
N GLY A 8 4.68 -11.93 -3.60
CA GLY A 8 4.71 -11.67 -2.16
C GLY A 8 3.91 -12.68 -1.35
N SER A 9 2.72 -13.07 -1.81
CA SER A 9 1.91 -14.10 -1.15
C SER A 9 2.58 -15.47 -1.17
N LEU A 10 3.19 -15.86 -2.29
CA LEU A 10 3.97 -17.10 -2.40
C LEU A 10 5.15 -17.11 -1.42
N LEU A 11 5.85 -15.98 -1.28
CA LEU A 11 6.98 -15.83 -0.37
C LEU A 11 6.57 -15.94 1.10
N VAL A 12 5.39 -15.44 1.47
CA VAL A 12 4.87 -15.55 2.84
C VAL A 12 4.37 -16.97 3.13
N LEU A 13 3.75 -17.64 2.14
CA LEU A 13 3.22 -18.99 2.30
C LEU A 13 4.31 -20.06 2.41
N SER A 14 5.50 -19.85 1.84
CA SER A 14 6.61 -20.80 1.97
C SER A 14 7.09 -20.94 3.42
N GLY A 15 7.00 -19.90 4.25
CA GLY A 15 7.39 -19.96 5.67
C GLY A 15 6.59 -21.00 6.48
N PRO A 16 5.25 -20.90 6.54
CA PRO A 16 4.40 -21.91 7.17
C PRO A 16 4.58 -23.31 6.58
N VAL A 17 4.77 -23.44 5.27
CA VAL A 17 5.01 -24.74 4.61
C VAL A 17 6.32 -25.37 5.09
N LEU A 18 7.39 -24.57 5.27
CA LEU A 18 8.67 -25.05 5.82
C LEU A 18 8.56 -25.45 7.30
N ILE A 19 7.73 -24.76 8.09
CA ILE A 19 7.46 -25.16 9.47
C ILE A 19 6.73 -26.51 9.49
N LEU A 20 5.70 -26.69 8.65
CA LEU A 20 4.92 -27.92 8.56
C LEU A 20 5.73 -29.11 8.01
N SER A 21 6.75 -28.87 7.19
CA SER A 21 7.65 -29.93 6.70
C SER A 21 8.68 -30.40 7.73
N GLY A 22 8.66 -29.84 8.94
CA GLY A 22 9.57 -30.23 10.03
C GLY A 22 10.96 -29.58 9.94
N ILE A 23 11.16 -28.61 9.05
CA ILE A 23 12.42 -27.86 8.97
C ILE A 23 12.46 -26.85 10.11
N GLN A 24 13.24 -27.16 11.15
CA GLN A 24 13.39 -26.32 12.35
C GLN A 24 14.41 -25.17 12.18
N ASN A 25 14.84 -24.87 10.96
CA ASN A 25 15.80 -23.81 10.71
C ASN A 25 15.11 -22.44 10.79
N THR A 26 15.01 -21.91 12.01
CA THR A 26 14.32 -20.66 12.34
C THR A 26 14.85 -19.48 11.53
N PHE A 27 16.16 -19.43 11.27
CA PHE A 27 16.76 -18.36 10.45
C PHE A 27 16.27 -18.36 9.01
N LEU A 28 16.09 -19.55 8.43
CA LEU A 28 15.59 -19.71 7.06
C LEU A 28 14.12 -19.31 6.97
N VAL A 29 13.30 -19.70 7.95
CA VAL A 29 11.88 -19.30 8.00
C VAL A 29 11.76 -17.79 8.16
N LEU A 30 12.54 -17.18 9.06
CA LEU A 30 12.52 -15.73 9.27
C LEU A 30 12.96 -14.95 8.03
N SER A 31 13.99 -15.42 7.34
CA SER A 31 14.53 -14.75 6.16
C SER A 31 13.59 -14.80 4.96
N LEU A 32 12.67 -15.77 4.88
CA LEU A 32 11.60 -15.78 3.88
C LEU A 32 10.37 -14.97 4.31
N MET A 33 9.91 -15.11 5.55
CA MET A 33 8.68 -14.46 5.99
C MET A 33 8.83 -12.95 6.15
N MET A 34 9.91 -12.47 6.76
CA MET A 34 10.12 -11.04 7.02
C MET A 34 10.04 -10.17 5.75
N PRO A 35 10.83 -10.45 4.68
CA PRO A 35 10.74 -9.65 3.46
C PRO A 35 9.41 -9.85 2.74
N GLY A 36 8.81 -11.04 2.80
CA GLY A 36 7.49 -11.29 2.21
C GLY A 36 6.40 -10.41 2.83
N VAL A 37 6.35 -10.33 4.16
CA VAL A 37 5.42 -9.48 4.90
C VAL A 37 5.69 -8.01 4.62
N LEU A 38 6.96 -7.58 4.65
CA LEU A 38 7.35 -6.20 4.36
C LEU A 38 6.90 -5.79 2.95
N PHE A 39 7.09 -6.66 1.97
CA PHE A 39 6.72 -6.43 0.58
C PHE A 39 5.20 -6.35 0.39
N LEU A 40 4.44 -7.21 1.05
CA LEU A 40 2.97 -7.15 1.04
C LEU A 40 2.45 -5.88 1.72
N MET A 41 3.06 -5.45 2.84
CA MET A 41 2.73 -4.19 3.50
C MET A 41 2.93 -3.00 2.58
N LEU A 42 4.09 -2.89 1.93
CA LEU A 42 4.38 -1.82 0.98
C LEU A 42 3.39 -1.81 -0.20
N ASN A 43 3.11 -2.97 -0.80
CA ASN A 43 2.10 -3.07 -1.85
C ASN A 43 0.70 -2.67 -1.36
N ALA A 44 0.32 -3.06 -0.14
CA ALA A 44 -0.97 -2.69 0.44
C ALA A 44 -1.06 -1.19 0.74
N LEU A 45 0.06 -0.53 1.07
CA LEU A 45 0.13 0.92 1.20
C LEU A 45 -0.04 1.62 -0.14
N ILE A 46 0.60 1.11 -1.20
CA ILE A 46 0.57 1.74 -2.52
C ILE A 46 -0.76 1.51 -3.24
N GLU A 47 -1.35 0.31 -3.15
CA GLU A 47 -2.44 -0.12 -4.04
C GLU A 47 -3.85 0.19 -3.54
N LYS A 48 -4.06 0.43 -2.23
CA LYS A 48 -5.41 0.80 -1.76
C LYS A 48 -5.72 2.23 -2.18
N LYS A 49 -6.79 2.41 -2.97
CA LYS A 49 -7.40 3.72 -3.27
C LYS A 49 -7.62 4.47 -1.96
N GLU A 50 -6.92 5.59 -1.79
CA GLU A 50 -6.93 6.37 -0.56
C GLU A 50 -8.30 7.04 -0.40
N THR A 51 -9.06 6.70 0.64
CA THR A 51 -10.28 7.43 1.03
C THR A 51 -9.99 8.58 1.99
N SER A 52 -8.86 8.53 2.71
CA SER A 52 -8.43 9.55 3.68
C SER A 52 -8.03 10.89 3.06
N LEU A 53 -8.13 11.94 3.87
CA LEU A 53 -7.65 13.31 3.59
C LEU A 53 -6.13 13.48 3.78
N ARG A 54 -5.42 12.44 4.23
CA ARG A 54 -3.97 12.41 4.39
C ARG A 54 -3.34 11.35 3.51
N CYS A 55 -2.18 11.67 2.95
CA CYS A 55 -1.40 10.77 2.11
C CYS A 55 -0.92 9.58 2.94
N ARG A 56 -1.12 8.36 2.45
CA ARG A 56 -0.83 7.16 3.24
C ARG A 56 0.68 6.86 3.40
N ILE A 57 1.49 7.37 2.47
CA ILE A 57 2.94 7.12 2.44
C ILE A 57 3.67 7.89 3.56
N GLY A 58 3.22 9.12 3.87
CA GLY A 58 3.90 10.00 4.84
C GLY A 58 2.96 10.74 5.79
N LEU A 59 1.67 10.40 5.82
CA LEU A 59 0.63 11.11 6.59
C LEU A 59 0.54 12.62 6.27
N HIS A 60 1.04 13.02 5.10
CA HIS A 60 1.04 14.41 4.65
C HIS A 60 -0.38 14.89 4.36
N THR A 61 -0.64 16.16 4.63
CA THR A 61 -1.92 16.80 4.28
C THR A 61 -1.98 17.04 2.77
N TYR A 62 -3.11 16.71 2.16
CA TYR A 62 -3.38 17.12 0.79
C TYR A 62 -3.79 18.60 0.76
N GLU A 63 -3.28 19.37 -0.20
CA GLU A 63 -3.68 20.75 -0.44
C GLU A 63 -4.56 20.85 -1.68
N ARG A 64 -5.51 21.79 -1.69
CA ARG A 64 -6.34 22.05 -2.86
C ARG A 64 -5.51 22.71 -3.94
N VAL A 65 -5.53 22.14 -5.14
CA VAL A 65 -4.83 22.71 -6.32
C VAL A 65 -5.82 23.34 -7.28
N ARG A 66 -6.98 22.71 -7.49
CA ARG A 66 -7.96 23.23 -8.44
C ARG A 66 -9.38 22.81 -8.07
N TRP A 67 -10.34 23.64 -8.45
CA TRP A 67 -11.73 23.25 -8.53
C TRP A 67 -12.00 22.50 -9.83
N LYS A 68 -12.92 21.53 -9.79
CA LYS A 68 -13.42 20.91 -11.02
C LYS A 68 -14.33 21.95 -11.70
N GLU A 69 -14.02 22.28 -12.95
CA GLU A 69 -14.76 23.32 -13.70
C GLU A 69 -16.21 22.88 -13.99
N ASP A 70 -16.41 21.57 -14.22
CA ASP A 70 -17.71 21.01 -14.63
C ASP A 70 -18.48 20.27 -13.51
N GLY A 71 -18.20 20.52 -12.23
CA GLY A 71 -18.95 19.84 -11.16
C GLY A 71 -18.53 20.13 -9.71
N PRO A 72 -19.20 19.50 -8.72
CA PRO A 72 -19.00 19.74 -7.30
C PRO A 72 -17.72 19.07 -6.74
N GLY A 73 -16.72 18.84 -7.59
CA GLY A 73 -15.45 18.22 -7.22
C GLY A 73 -14.36 19.23 -6.90
N GLU A 74 -13.41 18.83 -6.07
CA GLU A 74 -12.12 19.51 -5.91
C GLU A 74 -10.98 18.54 -6.18
N ILE A 75 -9.92 19.06 -6.79
CA ILE A 75 -8.67 18.35 -7.06
C ILE A 75 -7.69 18.74 -5.95
N ILE A 76 -7.33 17.75 -5.13
CA ILE A 76 -6.37 17.87 -4.05
C ILE A 76 -5.07 17.14 -4.42
N GLU A 77 -3.92 17.70 -4.04
CA GLU A 77 -2.59 17.17 -4.34
C GLU A 77 -1.70 17.21 -3.10
N CYS A 78 -0.91 16.15 -2.90
CA CYS A 78 0.11 16.11 -1.86
C CYS A 78 1.45 16.60 -2.42
N LYS A 79 1.89 17.81 -2.05
CA LYS A 79 3.13 18.43 -2.56
C LYS A 79 4.40 17.60 -2.40
N ARG A 80 4.46 16.70 -1.40
CA ARG A 80 5.64 15.83 -1.15
C ARG A 80 5.60 14.49 -1.88
N CYS A 81 4.41 14.02 -2.26
CA CYS A 81 4.23 12.69 -2.83
C CYS A 81 3.67 12.74 -4.25
N GLU A 82 3.36 13.93 -4.76
CA GLU A 82 2.82 14.24 -6.09
C GLU A 82 1.56 13.43 -6.47
N LYS A 83 0.88 12.86 -5.46
CA LYS A 83 -0.39 12.17 -5.66
C LYS A 83 -1.50 13.19 -5.77
N ARG A 84 -2.29 13.07 -6.84
CA ARG A 84 -3.55 13.80 -7.06
C ARG A 84 -4.76 12.93 -6.77
N LYS A 85 -5.78 13.53 -6.16
CA LYS A 85 -7.06 12.89 -5.88
C LYS A 85 -8.20 13.86 -6.15
N GLU A 86 -9.26 13.36 -6.74
CA GLU A 86 -10.54 14.08 -6.83
C GLU A 86 -11.40 13.70 -5.64
N VAL A 87 -11.91 14.69 -4.92
CA VAL A 87 -12.88 14.50 -3.84
C VAL A 87 -14.14 15.31 -4.11
N MET A 88 -15.28 14.79 -3.67
CA MET A 88 -16.53 15.55 -3.70
C MET A 88 -16.54 16.56 -2.55
N ARG A 89 -17.12 17.73 -2.81
CA ARG A 89 -17.38 18.72 -1.75
C ARG A 89 -18.27 18.10 -0.68
N GLY A 90 -17.77 18.07 0.56
CA GLY A 90 -18.64 17.93 1.73
C GLY A 90 -19.36 19.26 1.93
N PHE A 91 -20.69 19.22 1.98
CA PHE A 91 -21.52 20.37 2.36
C PHE A 91 -21.49 20.57 3.87
#